data_AF-A0A3E1P9Z0-F1
#
_entry.id   AF-A0A3E1P9Z0-F1
#
_cell.length_a   1.000
_cell.length_b   1.000
_cell.length_c   1.000
_cell.angle_alpha   90.00
_cell.angle_beta   90.00
_cell.angle_gamma   90.00
#
_symmetry.space_group_name_H-M   'P 1'
#
loop_
_entity.id
_entity.type
_entity.pdbx_description
1 polymer ?
#
loop_
_entity_poly.entity_id
_entity_poly.type
_entity_poly.pdbx_seq_one_letter_code
_entity_poly.pdbx_strand_id
1 'polypeptide(L)'
;MRKFLTYLIALVWLVNGLFCKVLHLVPRHEQIVARILGDQYARPLTLAIGILETGMALWIISGIKSRFNAILQMMIVAIMNIIEFILAPDLLLWGRFNSLYACIFILLIYYTAFKLSTRVSRS
;
A
#
# COMPACT_ATOMS: atom_id res chain seq x y z
N MET A 1 11.19 7.22 -17.73
CA MET A 1 10.02 7.55 -16.87
C MET A 1 9.24 6.34 -16.36
N ARG A 2 8.78 5.41 -17.21
CA ARG A 2 7.86 4.31 -16.82
C ARG A 2 8.38 3.41 -15.68
N LYS A 3 9.60 2.89 -15.84
CA LYS A 3 10.27 2.09 -14.80
C LYS A 3 10.50 2.89 -13.53
N PHE A 4 10.83 4.18 -13.64
CA PHE A 4 11.13 5.04 -12.50
C PHE A 4 9.92 5.21 -11.57
N LEU A 5 8.72 5.48 -12.12
CA LEU A 5 7.51 5.55 -11.29
C LEU A 5 7.15 4.18 -10.70
N THR A 6 7.29 3.10 -11.47
CA THR A 6 7.06 1.73 -10.97
C THR A 6 8.02 1.38 -9.82
N TYR A 7 9.30 1.74 -9.93
CA TYR A 7 10.28 1.56 -8.86
C TYR A 7 10.00 2.46 -7.66
N LEU A 8 9.54 3.71 -7.86
CA LEU A 8 9.10 4.57 -6.75
C LEU A 8 7.92 3.96 -6.01
N ILE A 9 6.91 3.46 -6.73
CA ILE A 9 5.77 2.79 -6.10
C ILE A 9 6.24 1.52 -5.37
N ALA A 10 7.07 0.68 -6.01
CA ALA A 10 7.64 -0.49 -5.36
C ALA A 10 8.44 -0.13 -4.10
N LEU A 11 9.20 0.96 -4.12
CA LEU A 11 9.95 1.45 -2.98
C LEU A 11 9.01 1.89 -1.84
N VAL A 12 7.91 2.56 -2.15
CA VAL A 12 6.88 2.92 -1.15
C VAL A 12 6.30 1.67 -0.49
N TRP A 13 5.98 0.63 -1.27
CA TRP A 13 5.48 -0.64 -0.74
C TRP A 13 6.54 -1.39 0.06
N LEU A 14 7.79 -1.38 -0.38
CA LEU A 14 8.89 -2.03 0.31
C LEU A 14 9.22 -1.33 1.63
N VAL A 15 9.25 0.00 1.65
CA VAL A 15 9.51 0.78 2.88
C VAL A 15 8.33 0.65 3.85
N ASN A 16 7.08 0.72 3.38
CA ASN A 16 5.93 0.54 4.28
C ASN A 16 5.81 -0.90 4.79
N GLY A 17 5.96 -1.90 3.93
CA GLY A 17 5.86 -3.30 4.30
C GLY A 17 7.03 -3.77 5.15
N LEU A 18 8.24 -3.63 4.63
CA LEU A 18 9.45 -4.14 5.27
C LEU A 18 9.87 -3.27 6.46
N PHE A 19 10.06 -1.96 6.26
CA PHE A 19 10.55 -1.08 7.33
C PHE A 19 9.46 -0.78 8.37
N CYS A 20 8.26 -0.37 7.97
CA CYS A 20 7.26 0.04 8.97
C CYS A 20 6.60 -1.14 9.68
N LYS A 21 6.34 -2.26 8.99
CA LYS A 21 5.56 -3.38 9.56
C LYS A 21 6.38 -4.60 9.94
N VAL A 22 7.33 -5.05 9.11
CA VAL A 22 8.16 -6.23 9.44
C VAL A 22 9.24 -5.89 10.46
N LEU A 23 9.93 -4.75 10.29
CA LEU A 23 10.96 -4.27 11.22
C LEU A 23 10.38 -3.57 12.46
N HIS A 24 9.05 -3.41 12.53
CA HIS A 24 8.35 -2.85 13.69
C HIS A 24 8.79 -1.43 14.09
N LEU A 25 9.35 -0.66 13.14
CA LEU A 25 9.92 0.68 13.38
C LEU A 25 8.85 1.74 13.70
N VAL A 26 7.58 1.46 13.46
CA VAL A 26 6.49 2.38 13.78
C VAL A 26 5.35 1.67 14.53
N PRO A 27 5.22 1.89 15.85
CA PRO A 27 4.21 1.21 16.67
C PRO A 27 2.76 1.58 16.31
N ARG A 28 2.55 2.65 15.53
CA ARG A 28 1.21 3.11 15.12
C ARG A 28 0.40 2.01 14.41
N HIS A 29 1.03 1.19 13.57
CA HIS A 29 0.30 0.15 12.82
C HIS A 29 -0.14 -0.99 13.72
N GLU A 30 0.69 -1.38 14.68
CA GLU A 30 0.31 -2.34 15.71
C GLU A 30 -0.84 -1.81 16.56
N GLN A 31 -0.81 -0.54 16.96
CA GLN A 31 -1.90 0.07 17.74
C GLN A 31 -3.23 0.12 16.97
N ILE A 32 -3.19 0.35 15.65
CA ILE A 32 -4.39 0.25 14.80
C ILE A 32 -4.94 -1.17 14.87
N VAL A 33 -4.12 -2.19 14.60
CA VAL A 33 -4.56 -3.60 14.61
C VAL A 33 -5.00 -4.04 16.01
N ALA A 34 -4.33 -3.59 17.06
CA ALA A 34 -4.70 -3.83 18.46
C ALA A 34 -6.08 -3.26 18.80
N ARG A 35 -6.46 -2.09 18.25
CA ARG A 35 -7.82 -1.55 18.36
C ARG A 35 -8.87 -2.42 17.65
N ILE A 36 -8.53 -3.11 16.56
CA ILE A 36 -9.50 -3.92 15.79
C ILE A 36 -9.65 -5.33 16.37
N LEU A 37 -8.54 -6.03 16.62
CA LEU A 37 -8.52 -7.45 16.97
C LEU A 37 -8.01 -7.74 18.39
N GLY A 38 -7.58 -6.72 19.13
CA GLY A 38 -6.93 -6.88 20.44
C GLY A 38 -5.42 -7.07 20.33
N ASP A 39 -4.71 -6.69 21.40
CA ASP A 39 -3.25 -6.65 21.48
C ASP A 39 -2.59 -8.01 21.15
N GLN A 40 -3.24 -9.11 21.55
CA GLN A 40 -2.71 -10.47 21.34
C GLN A 40 -2.50 -10.85 19.87
N TYR A 41 -3.27 -10.25 18.95
CA TYR A 41 -3.17 -10.52 17.53
C TYR A 41 -2.54 -9.36 16.74
N ALA A 42 -2.30 -8.22 17.38
CA ALA A 42 -1.81 -7.00 16.75
C ALA A 42 -0.47 -7.22 16.03
N ARG A 43 0.48 -7.84 16.72
CA ARG A 43 1.83 -8.11 16.24
C ARG A 43 1.88 -9.11 15.07
N PRO A 44 1.31 -10.33 15.17
CA PRO A 44 1.36 -11.30 14.07
C PRO A 44 0.58 -10.83 12.84
N LEU A 45 -0.56 -10.14 12.98
CA LEU A 45 -1.27 -9.58 11.83
C LEU A 45 -0.50 -8.45 11.16
N THR A 46 0.07 -7.53 11.94
CA THR A 46 0.87 -6.43 11.37
C THR A 46 2.04 -6.98 10.56
N LEU A 47 2.70 -8.03 11.06
CA LEU A 47 3.80 -8.70 10.38
C LEU A 47 3.33 -9.44 9.12
N ALA A 48 2.19 -10.16 9.18
CA ALA A 48 1.60 -10.80 8.02
C ALA A 48 1.25 -9.80 6.90
N ILE A 49 0.67 -8.65 7.27
CA ILE A 49 0.39 -7.54 6.35
C ILE A 49 1.70 -7.01 5.75
N GLY A 50 2.74 -6.80 6.56
CA GLY A 50 4.05 -6.33 6.10
C GLY A 50 4.72 -7.28 5.10
N ILE A 51 4.58 -8.60 5.30
CA ILE A 51 5.06 -9.62 4.35
C ILE A 51 4.28 -9.54 3.04
N LEU A 52 2.95 -9.42 3.08
CA LEU A 52 2.12 -9.28 1.88
C LEU A 52 2.49 -8.03 1.08
N GLU A 53 2.72 -6.90 1.75
CA GLU A 53 3.16 -5.65 1.12
C GLU A 53 4.55 -5.76 0.49
N THR A 54 5.48 -6.45 1.17
CA THR A 54 6.82 -6.70 0.63
C THR A 54 6.75 -7.60 -0.60
N GLY A 55 5.91 -8.64 -0.57
CA GLY A 55 5.63 -9.50 -1.73
C GLY A 55 5.02 -8.70 -2.90
N MET A 56 4.15 -7.74 -2.60
CA MET A 56 3.60 -6.84 -3.60
C MET A 56 4.67 -5.97 -4.25
N ALA A 57 5.63 -5.45 -3.48
CA ALA A 57 6.78 -4.72 -4.02
C ALA A 57 7.60 -5.58 -5.00
N LEU A 58 7.86 -6.84 -4.66
CA LEU A 58 8.55 -7.79 -5.56
C LEU A 58 7.74 -8.03 -6.84
N TRP A 59 6.41 -8.16 -6.74
CA TRP A 59 5.54 -8.31 -7.90
C TRP A 59 5.55 -7.05 -8.79
N ILE A 60 5.56 -5.85 -8.18
CA ILE A 60 5.68 -4.58 -8.92
C ILE A 60 6.99 -4.53 -9.71
N ILE A 61 8.11 -4.89 -9.08
CA ILE A 61 9.44 -4.94 -9.72
C ILE A 61 9.48 -5.98 -10.85
N SER A 62 8.82 -7.13 -10.65
CA SER A 62 8.75 -8.21 -11.64
C SER A 62 7.95 -7.80 -12.88
N GLY A 63 7.05 -6.82 -12.77
CA GLY A 63 6.27 -6.28 -13.89
C GLY A 63 5.22 -7.23 -14.48
N ILE A 64 5.12 -8.46 -13.96
CA ILE A 64 4.20 -9.50 -14.42
C ILE A 64 2.74 -9.05 -14.20
N LYS A 65 1.94 -9.01 -15.27
CA LYS A 65 0.53 -8.59 -15.26
C LYS A 65 0.30 -7.27 -14.48
N SER A 66 1.05 -6.23 -14.84
CA SER A 66 1.03 -4.91 -14.19
C SER A 66 -0.38 -4.32 -13.97
N ARG A 67 -1.35 -4.58 -14.86
CA ARG A 67 -2.76 -4.14 -14.68
C ARG A 67 -3.44 -4.78 -13.47
N PHE A 68 -3.23 -6.09 -13.27
CA PHE A 68 -3.85 -6.82 -12.16
C PHE A 68 -3.23 -6.41 -10.83
N ASN A 69 -1.90 -6.25 -10.82
CA ASN A 69 -1.17 -5.76 -9.66
C ASN A 69 -1.62 -4.34 -9.29
N ALA A 70 -1.82 -3.45 -10.27
CA ALA A 70 -2.34 -2.11 -10.02
C ALA A 70 -3.76 -2.12 -9.42
N ILE A 71 -4.67 -2.97 -9.93
CA ILE A 71 -6.01 -3.14 -9.34
C ILE A 71 -5.91 -3.59 -7.89
N LEU A 72 -5.07 -4.58 -7.59
CA LEU A 72 -4.85 -5.05 -6.22
C LEU A 72 -4.28 -3.95 -5.32
N GLN A 73 -3.29 -3.18 -5.78
CA GLN A 73 -2.75 -2.06 -5.00
C GLN A 73 -3.81 -1.00 -4.69
N MET A 74 -4.61 -0.62 -5.69
CA MET A 74 -5.69 0.36 -5.49
C MET A 74 -6.73 -0.17 -4.48
N MET A 75 -7.11 -1.44 -4.60
CA MET A 75 -8.04 -2.10 -3.67
C MET A 75 -7.48 -2.12 -2.24
N ILE A 76 -6.22 -2.52 -2.06
CA ILE A 76 -5.59 -2.59 -0.73
C ILE A 76 -5.50 -1.20 -0.11
N VAL A 77 -5.00 -0.21 -0.85
CA VAL A 77 -4.88 1.17 -0.36
C VAL A 77 -6.25 1.74 0.02
N ALA A 78 -7.29 1.47 -0.78
CA ALA A 78 -8.65 1.90 -0.47
C ALA A 78 -9.19 1.23 0.80
N ILE A 79 -9.05 -0.10 0.92
CA ILE A 79 -9.53 -0.86 2.09
C ILE A 79 -8.82 -0.39 3.36
N MET A 80 -7.49 -0.28 3.33
CA MET A 80 -6.71 0.16 4.49
C MET A 80 -7.09 1.57 4.90
N ASN A 81 -7.16 2.50 3.95
CA ASN A 81 -7.52 3.88 4.24
C ASN A 81 -8.95 4.00 4.82
N ILE A 82 -9.92 3.19 4.36
CA ILE A 82 -11.27 3.17 4.93
C ILE A 82 -11.24 2.64 6.38
N ILE A 83 -10.54 1.53 6.62
CA ILE A 83 -10.41 0.95 7.96
C ILE A 83 -9.74 1.94 8.91
N GLU A 84 -8.61 2.54 8.52
CA GLU A 84 -7.89 3.51 9.31
C GLU A 84 -8.74 4.76 9.61
N PHE A 85 -9.50 5.24 8.63
CA PHE A 85 -10.38 6.40 8.78
C PHE A 85 -11.51 6.15 9.79
N ILE A 86 -12.08 4.94 9.82
CA ILE A 86 -13.20 4.60 10.70
C ILE A 86 -12.71 4.19 12.10
N LEU A 87 -11.67 3.35 12.20
CA LEU A 87 -11.27 2.73 13.47
C LEU A 87 -10.11 3.45 14.18
N ALA A 88 -9.29 4.20 13.45
CA ALA A 88 -8.11 4.84 14.02
C ALA A 88 -7.85 6.26 13.48
N PRO A 89 -8.87 7.16 13.44
CA PRO A 89 -8.71 8.54 12.99
C PRO A 89 -7.61 9.30 13.75
N ASP A 90 -7.37 8.97 15.01
CA ASP A 90 -6.38 9.61 15.88
C ASP A 90 -4.93 9.18 15.61
N LEU A 91 -4.73 7.99 15.03
CA LEU A 91 -3.38 7.42 14.76
C LEU A 91 -2.88 7.73 13.35
N LEU A 92 -3.74 8.35 12.53
CA LEU A 92 -3.40 8.76 11.19
C LEU A 92 -2.42 9.94 11.25
N LEU A 93 -1.25 9.79 10.61
CA LEU A 93 -0.18 10.80 10.56
C LEU A 93 -0.67 12.19 10.16
N TRP A 94 -1.73 12.26 9.34
CA TRP A 94 -2.34 13.48 8.82
C TRP A 94 -3.85 13.56 9.12
N GLY A 95 -4.34 12.73 10.06
CA GLY A 95 -5.77 12.60 10.35
C GLY A 95 -6.60 12.34 9.08
N ARG A 96 -7.65 13.16 8.88
CA ARG A 96 -8.55 13.08 7.71
C ARG A 96 -7.87 13.31 6.36
N PHE A 97 -6.73 14.01 6.32
CA PHE A 97 -5.99 14.25 5.08
C PHE A 97 -5.33 12.99 4.52
N ASN A 98 -5.18 11.92 5.31
CA ASN A 98 -4.67 10.64 4.80
C ASN A 98 -5.49 10.11 3.62
N SER A 99 -6.81 10.34 3.63
CA SER A 99 -7.67 9.93 2.52
C SER A 99 -7.37 10.69 1.22
N LEU A 100 -6.92 11.95 1.31
CA LEU A 100 -6.47 12.70 0.14
C LEU A 100 -5.17 12.12 -0.43
N TYR A 101 -4.20 11.79 0.43
CA TYR A 101 -2.96 11.13 -0.01
C TYR A 101 -3.23 9.75 -0.61
N ALA A 102 -4.13 8.96 -0.02
CA ALA A 102 -4.57 7.67 -0.57
C ALA A 102 -5.21 7.83 -1.96
N CYS A 103 -6.09 8.83 -2.14
CA CYS A 103 -6.68 9.13 -3.45
C CYS A 103 -5.62 9.53 -4.49
N ILE A 104 -4.66 10.40 -4.14
CA ILE A 104 -3.57 10.80 -5.02
C ILE A 104 -2.73 9.57 -5.42
N PHE A 105 -2.45 8.68 -4.46
CA PHE A 105 -1.68 7.47 -4.70
C PHE A 105 -2.41 6.48 -5.62
N ILE A 106 -3.72 6.28 -5.41
CA ILE A 106 -4.58 5.48 -6.29
C ILE A 106 -4.59 6.06 -7.71
N LEU A 107 -4.72 7.38 -7.86
CA LEU A 107 -4.65 8.06 -9.16
C LEU A 107 -3.29 7.86 -9.84
N LEU A 108 -2.19 7.90 -9.08
CA LEU A 108 -0.83 7.62 -9.56
C LEU A 108 -0.68 6.18 -10.08
N ILE A 109 -1.22 5.20 -9.34
CA ILE A 109 -1.25 3.79 -9.73
C ILE A 109 -2.10 3.59 -10.99
N TYR A 110 -3.29 4.21 -11.02
CA TYR A 110 -4.17 4.16 -12.18
C TYR A 110 -3.50 4.75 -13.43
N TYR A 111 -2.84 5.91 -13.28
CA TYR A 111 -2.13 6.58 -14.38
C TYR A 111 -0.99 5.72 -14.92
N THR A 112 -0.19 5.13 -14.04
CA THR A 112 0.93 4.25 -14.43
C THR A 112 0.44 2.96 -15.09
N ALA A 113 -0.67 2.38 -14.62
CA ALA A 113 -1.18 1.12 -15.12
C ALA A 113 -2.03 1.23 -16.40
N PHE A 114 -2.94 2.21 -16.49
CA PHE A 114 -3.90 2.32 -17.60
C PHE A 114 -3.46 3.29 -18.69
N LYS A 115 -2.97 4.48 -18.33
CA LYS A 115 -2.63 5.51 -19.32
C LYS A 115 -1.30 5.26 -20.03
N LEU A 116 -0.38 4.52 -19.38
CA LEU A 116 0.91 4.15 -19.98
C LEU A 116 0.92 2.76 -20.65
N SER A 117 -0.08 1.90 -20.39
CA SER A 117 -0.20 0.57 -21.02
C SER A 117 -0.84 0.61 -22.41
N THR A 118 -1.62 1.63 -22.73
CA THR A 118 -2.37 1.77 -23.99
C THR A 118 -1.50 2.07 -25.23
N ARG A 119 -0.20 2.36 -25.08
CA ARG A 119 0.71 2.60 -26.23
C ARG A 119 1.40 1.34 -26.79
N VAL A 120 1.28 0.17 -26.17
CA VAL A 120 2.03 -1.03 -26.59
C VAL A 120 1.16 -2.11 -27.24
N SER A 121 -0.16 -1.89 -27.38
CA SER A 121 -1.05 -2.81 -28.13
C SER A 121 -1.42 -2.28 -29.51
N ARG A 122 -0.57 -1.44 -30.10
CA ARG A 122 -0.64 -0.98 -31.50
C ARG A 122 0.78 -0.86 -32.04
N SER A 123 1.43 -2.00 -32.29
CA SER A 123 2.49 -2.10 -33.30
C SER A 123 2.35 -3.45 -33.97
#